data_AF-A0A4V0HZT5-F1
#
_entry.id   AF-A0A4V0HZT5-F1
#
_cell.length_a   1.000
_cell.length_b   1.000
_cell.length_c   1.000
_cell.angle_alpha   90.00
_cell.angle_beta   90.00
_cell.angle_gamma   90.00
#
_symmetry.space_group_name_H-M   'P 1'
#
loop_
_entity.id
_entity.type
_entity.pdbx_description
1 polymer ?
#
loop_
_entity_poly.entity_id
_entity_poly.type
_entity_poly.pdbx_seq_one_letter_code
_entity_poly.pdbx_strand_id
1 'polypeptide(L)'
;MADKLTQQILDALTRAAAHPGGLPLYASKTEPGLFPNTSAAKAAVNKCVADGFVRLVAADPARGRPGRELYALSDAGWEYLLAQVNPKQVLEDFVRVLEDRRGEVGELLATARSMADSLQGLKDAVSRVLPAVTAARITREPARHADQASPGCQPGGGGPVTPGLAPGARPEPVEIDLGPLVLARLADWSEATDCTLPELYRSLSVLDPAPTIGAFHDCLRTLFAAGAISLPAWTGPLYAMPEPAFAMMNGHGIAYYASLRQAGVRPEFARAARGTL
;
A
#
# COMPACT_ATOMS: atom_id res chain seq x y z
N MET A 1 -44.30 27.86 -12.86
CA MET A 1 -42.88 28.20 -12.62
C MET A 1 -42.25 27.40 -11.47
N ALA A 2 -43.02 26.78 -10.56
CA ALA A 2 -42.49 26.01 -9.44
C ALA A 2 -41.77 24.70 -9.85
N ASP A 3 -42.20 24.04 -10.94
CA ASP A 3 -41.65 22.74 -11.36
C ASP A 3 -40.17 22.80 -11.73
N LYS A 4 -39.72 23.91 -12.34
CA LYS A 4 -38.34 24.04 -12.79
C LYS A 4 -37.34 24.12 -11.63
N LEU A 5 -37.74 24.77 -10.54
CA LEU A 5 -36.90 24.85 -9.34
C LEU A 5 -36.85 23.49 -8.63
N THR A 6 -38.00 22.80 -8.51
CA THR A 6 -38.05 21.45 -7.94
C THR A 6 -37.20 20.47 -8.76
N GLN A 7 -37.32 20.48 -10.08
CA GLN A 7 -36.48 19.65 -10.96
C GLN A 7 -34.99 19.93 -10.78
N GLN A 8 -34.59 21.20 -10.70
CA GLN A 8 -33.18 21.56 -10.45
C GLN A 8 -32.67 21.04 -9.10
N ILE A 9 -33.53 21.03 -8.07
CA ILE A 9 -33.19 20.47 -6.76
C ILE A 9 -33.05 18.95 -6.89
N LEU A 10 -34.02 18.25 -7.49
CA LEU A 10 -33.97 16.80 -7.65
C LEU A 10 -32.76 16.34 -8.47
N ASP A 11 -32.44 17.01 -9.56
CA ASP A 11 -31.25 16.72 -10.37
C ASP A 11 -29.96 16.89 -9.57
N ALA A 12 -29.89 17.92 -8.72
CA ALA A 12 -28.73 18.18 -7.87
C ALA A 12 -28.61 17.15 -6.74
N LEU A 13 -29.73 16.78 -6.10
CA LEU A 13 -29.77 15.76 -5.05
C LEU A 13 -29.42 14.37 -5.60
N THR A 14 -29.90 14.03 -6.80
CA THR A 14 -29.54 12.77 -7.48
C THR A 14 -28.03 12.71 -7.76
N ARG A 15 -27.43 13.83 -8.20
CA ARG A 15 -25.96 13.92 -8.35
C ARG A 15 -25.22 13.84 -7.01
N ALA A 16 -25.72 14.51 -5.97
CA ALA A 16 -25.13 14.41 -4.63
C ALA A 16 -25.19 12.97 -4.10
N ALA A 17 -26.28 12.25 -4.37
CA ALA A 17 -26.43 10.84 -3.99
C ALA A 17 -25.34 9.98 -4.65
N ALA A 18 -25.14 10.13 -5.97
CA ALA A 18 -24.09 9.45 -6.73
C ALA A 18 -22.64 9.73 -6.27
N HIS A 19 -22.41 10.83 -5.54
CA HIS A 19 -21.08 11.26 -5.09
C HIS A 19 -21.02 11.43 -3.57
N PRO A 20 -20.89 10.32 -2.80
CA PRO A 20 -20.88 10.39 -1.33
C PRO A 20 -19.66 11.12 -0.76
N GLY A 21 -18.57 11.25 -1.52
CA GLY A 21 -17.39 12.04 -1.15
C GLY A 21 -17.61 13.56 -1.22
N GLY A 22 -18.77 14.00 -1.70
CA GLY A 22 -19.14 15.40 -1.85
C GLY A 22 -18.71 16.00 -3.19
N LEU A 23 -19.46 17.01 -3.61
CA LEU A 23 -19.23 17.79 -4.82
C LEU A 23 -19.30 19.29 -4.49
N PRO A 24 -18.64 20.16 -5.28
CA PRO A 24 -18.80 21.58 -5.11
C PRO A 24 -20.24 22.01 -5.42
N LEU A 25 -20.74 23.03 -4.71
CA LEU A 25 -22.09 23.57 -4.94
C LEU A 25 -22.32 23.98 -6.40
N TYR A 26 -21.35 24.66 -7.00
CA TYR A 26 -21.42 25.12 -8.38
C TYR A 26 -20.41 24.36 -9.25
N ALA A 27 -20.88 23.94 -10.42
CA ALA A 27 -20.04 23.38 -11.47
C ALA A 27 -18.97 24.39 -11.93
N SER A 28 -17.79 23.90 -12.27
CA SER A 28 -16.74 24.70 -12.89
C SER A 28 -16.55 24.30 -14.36
N LYS A 29 -15.61 24.95 -15.06
CA LYS A 29 -15.26 24.54 -16.45
C LYS A 29 -14.68 23.14 -16.53
N THR A 30 -14.05 22.65 -15.47
CA THR A 30 -13.27 21.41 -15.45
C THR A 30 -13.87 20.34 -14.55
N GLU A 31 -14.79 20.71 -13.67
CA GLU A 31 -15.35 19.79 -12.66
C GLU A 31 -16.87 19.93 -12.57
N PRO A 32 -17.60 18.81 -12.54
CA PRO A 32 -19.02 18.80 -12.27
C PRO A 32 -19.29 19.31 -10.85
N GLY A 33 -20.40 20.02 -10.67
CA GLY A 33 -20.91 20.44 -9.36
C GLY A 33 -22.38 20.08 -9.25
N LEU A 34 -22.92 20.21 -8.04
CA LEU A 34 -24.31 19.90 -7.74
C LEU A 34 -25.26 20.73 -8.61
N PHE A 35 -24.96 22.02 -8.73
CA PHE A 35 -25.74 22.96 -9.52
C PHE A 35 -24.93 23.55 -10.69
N PRO A 36 -25.58 23.85 -11.82
CA PRO A 36 -24.93 24.60 -12.89
C PRO A 36 -24.60 26.02 -12.42
N ASN A 37 -23.45 26.56 -12.85
CA ASN A 37 -23.02 27.93 -12.49
C ASN A 37 -23.81 28.99 -13.28
N THR A 38 -25.09 29.12 -12.94
CA THR A 38 -26.04 30.05 -13.56
C THR A 38 -26.80 30.81 -12.47
N SER A 39 -27.25 32.03 -12.79
CA SER A 39 -28.05 32.83 -11.85
C SER A 39 -29.36 32.15 -11.44
N ALA A 40 -29.97 31.37 -12.35
CA ALA A 40 -31.19 30.63 -12.09
C ALA A 40 -31.03 29.55 -11.00
N ALA A 41 -29.85 28.96 -10.88
CA ALA A 41 -29.59 27.89 -9.90
C ALA A 41 -29.42 28.41 -8.47
N LYS A 42 -29.18 29.71 -8.27
CA LYS A 42 -28.96 30.31 -6.93
C LYS A 42 -30.15 30.09 -6.00
N ALA A 43 -31.37 30.19 -6.52
CA ALA A 43 -32.58 29.97 -5.73
C ALA A 43 -32.70 28.52 -5.25
N ALA A 44 -32.35 27.56 -6.12
CA ALA A 44 -32.34 26.14 -5.77
C ALA A 44 -31.25 25.80 -4.74
N VAL A 45 -30.04 26.37 -4.90
CA VAL A 45 -28.92 26.24 -3.95
C VAL A 45 -29.31 26.75 -2.58
N ASN A 46 -29.80 28.00 -2.50
CA ASN A 46 -30.19 28.63 -1.24
C ASN A 46 -31.27 27.81 -0.54
N LYS A 47 -32.23 27.26 -1.28
CA LYS A 47 -33.25 26.38 -0.73
C LYS A 47 -32.65 25.08 -0.19
N CYS A 48 -31.76 24.42 -0.92
CA CYS A 48 -31.13 23.17 -0.46
C CYS A 48 -30.29 23.37 0.80
N VAL A 49 -29.62 24.51 0.91
CA VAL A 49 -28.83 24.85 2.11
C VAL A 49 -29.75 25.24 3.27
N ALA A 50 -30.78 26.05 3.02
CA ALA A 50 -31.72 26.49 4.06
C ALA A 50 -32.56 25.34 4.62
N ASP A 51 -33.03 24.43 3.76
CA ASP A 51 -33.81 23.25 4.14
C ASP A 51 -32.91 22.10 4.65
N GLY A 52 -31.59 22.28 4.63
CA GLY A 52 -30.62 21.32 5.15
C GLY A 52 -30.51 20.03 4.34
N PHE A 53 -30.86 20.03 3.05
CA PHE A 53 -30.79 18.84 2.18
C PHE A 53 -29.36 18.42 1.82
N VAL A 54 -28.41 19.33 1.96
CA VAL A 54 -26.99 19.09 1.72
C VAL A 54 -26.18 19.46 2.96
N ARG A 55 -25.13 18.70 3.22
CA ARG A 55 -24.20 18.92 4.34
C ARG A 55 -22.77 19.07 3.82
N LEU A 56 -21.99 19.89 4.51
CA LEU A 56 -20.55 19.99 4.27
C LEU A 56 -19.87 18.68 4.70
N VAL A 57 -19.13 18.04 3.80
CA VAL A 57 -18.40 16.79 4.07
C VAL A 57 -16.91 17.04 4.21
N ALA A 58 -16.35 17.91 3.38
CA ALA A 58 -14.94 18.28 3.43
C ALA A 58 -14.75 19.70 2.93
N ALA A 59 -13.80 20.41 3.52
CA ALA A 59 -13.17 21.55 2.86
C ALA A 59 -11.97 21.00 2.09
N ASP A 60 -12.04 21.00 0.76
CA ASP A 60 -10.98 20.45 -0.08
C ASP A 60 -9.65 21.20 0.17
N PRO A 61 -8.58 20.54 0.68
CA PRO A 61 -7.28 21.17 0.85
C PRO A 61 -6.45 21.20 -0.45
N ALA A 62 -6.98 20.76 -1.60
CA ALA A 62 -6.22 20.68 -2.83
C ALA A 62 -5.96 22.04 -3.51
N ARG A 63 -4.67 22.33 -3.69
CA ARG A 63 -4.05 23.35 -4.57
C ARG A 63 -4.30 24.83 -4.24
N GLY A 64 -3.77 25.29 -3.11
CA GLY A 64 -3.32 26.69 -2.97
C GLY A 64 -4.37 27.79 -3.17
N ARG A 65 -5.66 27.44 -3.12
CA ARG A 65 -6.81 28.35 -3.01
C ARG A 65 -7.55 28.03 -1.71
N PRO A 66 -8.22 29.03 -1.10
CA PRO A 66 -9.06 28.78 0.07
C PRO A 66 -10.03 27.63 -0.23
N GLY A 67 -10.02 26.64 0.67
CA GLY A 67 -10.57 25.31 0.43
C GLY A 67 -11.98 25.35 -0.10
N ARG A 68 -12.21 24.62 -1.20
CA ARG A 68 -13.53 24.57 -1.83
C ARG A 68 -14.38 23.61 -1.01
N GLU A 69 -15.48 24.12 -0.49
CA GLU A 69 -16.41 23.34 0.31
C GLU A 69 -17.10 22.28 -0.57
N LEU A 70 -16.97 21.02 -0.17
CA LEU A 70 -17.61 19.87 -0.78
C LEU A 70 -18.86 19.51 0.02
N TYR A 71 -19.96 19.40 -0.70
CA TYR A 71 -21.28 19.13 -0.14
C TYR A 71 -21.75 17.75 -0.59
N ALA A 72 -22.29 16.97 0.33
CA ALA A 72 -22.98 15.72 0.03
C ALA A 72 -24.41 15.76 0.55
N LEU A 73 -25.20 14.74 0.20
CA LEU A 73 -26.56 14.61 0.70
C LEU A 73 -26.58 14.45 2.21
N SER A 74 -27.52 15.14 2.87
CA SER A 74 -27.88 14.91 4.27
C SER A 74 -29.00 13.86 4.36
N ASP A 75 -29.33 13.43 5.57
CA ASP A 75 -30.46 12.52 5.81
C ASP A 75 -31.80 13.16 5.39
N ALA A 76 -31.98 14.46 5.66
CA ALA A 76 -33.17 15.20 5.21
C ALA A 76 -33.24 15.29 3.66
N GLY A 77 -32.08 15.41 3.00
CA GLY A 77 -32.01 15.38 1.54
C GLY A 77 -32.36 14.00 0.97
N TRP A 78 -31.95 12.92 1.65
CA TRP A 78 -32.31 11.55 1.30
C TRP A 78 -33.81 11.29 1.39
N GLU A 79 -34.42 11.68 2.50
CA GLU A 79 -35.87 11.54 2.68
C GLU A 79 -36.64 12.34 1.62
N TYR A 80 -36.22 13.57 1.34
CA TYR A 80 -36.85 14.40 0.32
C TYR A 80 -36.71 13.79 -1.08
N LEU A 81 -35.52 13.29 -1.44
CA LEU A 81 -35.26 12.66 -2.73
C LEU A 81 -36.12 11.40 -2.93
N LEU A 82 -36.16 10.52 -1.92
CA LEU A 82 -36.92 9.27 -1.98
C LEU A 82 -38.44 9.48 -1.97
N ALA A 83 -38.92 10.57 -1.37
CA ALA A 83 -40.34 10.93 -1.39
C ALA A 83 -40.81 11.43 -2.77
N GLN A 84 -39.89 12.00 -3.57
CA GLN A 84 -40.22 12.65 -4.85
C GLN A 84 -39.83 11.83 -6.07
N VAL A 85 -38.82 10.97 -5.96
CA VAL A 85 -38.25 10.20 -7.08
C VAL A 85 -38.53 8.72 -6.90
N ASN A 86 -38.79 8.03 -8.01
CA ASN A 86 -38.94 6.58 -7.99
C ASN A 86 -37.61 5.94 -7.53
N PRO A 87 -37.58 5.12 -6.46
CA PRO A 87 -36.34 4.55 -5.92
C PRO A 87 -35.56 3.74 -6.95
N LYS A 88 -36.23 3.18 -7.97
CA LYS A 88 -35.57 2.45 -9.06
C LYS A 88 -34.64 3.35 -9.88
N GLN A 89 -35.07 4.58 -10.18
CA GLN A 89 -34.28 5.52 -10.99
C GLN A 89 -32.99 5.93 -10.25
N VAL A 90 -33.10 6.20 -8.95
CA VAL A 90 -31.94 6.52 -8.10
C VAL A 90 -30.92 5.37 -8.11
N LEU A 91 -31.39 4.11 -8.01
CA LEU A 91 -30.52 2.94 -8.10
C LEU A 91 -29.87 2.76 -9.48
N GLU A 92 -30.61 2.99 -10.56
CA GLU A 92 -30.06 2.95 -11.93
C GLU A 92 -28.95 3.99 -12.11
N ASP A 93 -29.14 5.21 -11.58
CA ASP A 93 -28.10 6.25 -11.60
C ASP A 93 -26.88 5.87 -10.74
N PHE A 94 -27.09 5.23 -9.59
CA PHE A 94 -26.00 4.70 -8.77
C PHE A 94 -25.17 3.64 -9.49
N VAL A 95 -25.83 2.67 -10.13
CA VAL A 95 -25.15 1.62 -10.89
C VAL A 95 -24.33 2.22 -12.03
N ARG A 96 -24.91 3.17 -12.76
CA ARG A 96 -24.21 3.88 -13.84
C ARG A 96 -22.94 4.57 -13.34
N VAL A 97 -23.01 5.27 -12.21
CA VAL A 97 -21.83 5.95 -11.62
C VAL A 97 -20.78 4.95 -11.13
N LEU A 98 -21.19 3.79 -10.61
CA LEU A 98 -20.27 2.72 -10.24
C LEU A 98 -19.57 2.10 -11.47
N GLU A 99 -20.30 1.92 -12.57
CA GLU A 99 -19.74 1.44 -13.83
C GLU A 99 -18.74 2.43 -14.42
N ASP A 100 -19.08 3.72 -14.44
CA ASP A 100 -18.18 4.80 -14.91
C ASP A 100 -16.88 4.81 -14.07
N ARG A 101 -17.00 4.81 -12.73
CA ARG A 101 -15.83 4.75 -11.82
C ARG A 101 -15.01 3.48 -12.00
N ARG A 102 -15.64 2.33 -12.24
CA ARG A 102 -14.94 1.08 -12.54
C ARG A 102 -14.12 1.21 -13.83
N GLY A 103 -14.66 1.90 -14.84
CA GLY A 103 -13.95 2.23 -16.07
C GLY A 103 -12.70 3.09 -15.80
N GLU A 104 -12.85 4.19 -15.06
CA GLU A 104 -11.75 5.08 -14.68
C GLU A 104 -10.62 4.33 -13.94
N VAL A 105 -10.97 3.47 -12.98
CA VAL A 105 -10.00 2.63 -12.27
C VAL A 105 -9.30 1.67 -13.24
N GLY A 106 -10.03 1.11 -14.21
CA GLY A 106 -9.45 0.28 -15.26
C GLY A 106 -8.42 1.02 -16.10
N GLU A 107 -8.70 2.26 -16.50
CA GLU A 107 -7.76 3.11 -17.25
C GLU A 107 -6.51 3.48 -16.44
N LEU A 108 -6.69 3.81 -15.16
CA LEU A 108 -5.58 4.09 -14.26
C LEU A 108 -4.67 2.87 -14.10
N LEU A 109 -5.27 1.69 -13.96
CA LEU A 109 -4.55 0.43 -13.85
C LEU A 109 -3.81 0.07 -15.14
N ALA A 110 -4.42 0.30 -16.30
CA ALA A 110 -3.76 0.13 -17.60
C ALA A 110 -2.56 1.07 -17.74
N THR A 111 -2.70 2.32 -17.30
CA THR A 111 -1.62 3.31 -17.28
C THR A 111 -0.47 2.86 -16.36
N ALA A 112 -0.79 2.39 -15.14
CA ALA A 112 0.20 1.88 -14.20
C ALA A 112 0.96 0.67 -14.75
N ARG A 113 0.27 -0.26 -15.43
CA ARG A 113 0.90 -1.40 -16.12
C ARG A 113 1.86 -0.94 -17.21
N SER A 114 1.45 0.01 -18.05
CA SER A 114 2.32 0.57 -19.09
C SER A 114 3.59 1.23 -18.50
N MET A 115 3.47 1.92 -17.37
CA MET A 115 4.62 2.47 -16.65
C MET A 115 5.55 1.36 -16.12
N ALA A 116 4.99 0.29 -15.55
CA ALA A 116 5.77 -0.86 -15.09
C ALA A 116 6.54 -1.54 -16.24
N ASP A 117 5.89 -1.75 -17.38
CA ASP A 117 6.51 -2.30 -18.59
C ASP A 117 7.65 -1.41 -19.10
N SER A 118 7.44 -0.08 -19.07
CA SER A 118 8.47 0.90 -19.47
C SER A 118 9.69 0.86 -18.56
N LEU A 119 9.48 0.75 -17.24
CA LEU A 119 10.56 0.60 -16.25
C LEU A 119 11.32 -0.73 -16.43
N GLN A 120 10.60 -1.81 -16.73
CA GLN A 120 11.21 -3.10 -17.01
C GLN A 120 12.05 -3.07 -18.29
N GLY A 121 11.55 -2.42 -19.35
CA GLY A 121 12.31 -2.21 -20.59
C GLY A 121 13.58 -1.36 -20.37
N LEU A 122 13.50 -0.33 -19.53
CA LEU A 122 14.67 0.48 -19.14
C LEU A 122 15.72 -0.36 -18.39
N LYS A 123 15.27 -1.19 -17.43
CA LYS A 123 16.15 -2.12 -16.70
C LYS A 123 16.87 -3.07 -17.66
N ASP A 124 16.15 -3.66 -18.61
CA ASP A 124 16.74 -4.58 -19.59
C ASP A 124 17.76 -3.88 -20.50
N ALA A 125 17.48 -2.64 -20.93
CA ALA A 125 18.42 -1.84 -21.70
C ALA A 125 19.69 -1.53 -20.90
N VAL A 126 19.56 -1.14 -19.63
CA VAL A 126 20.71 -0.92 -18.74
C VAL A 126 21.52 -2.21 -18.58
N SER A 127 20.87 -3.35 -18.36
CA SER A 127 21.54 -4.65 -18.22
C SER A 127 22.30 -5.07 -19.49
N ARG A 128 21.88 -4.63 -20.68
CA ARG A 128 22.62 -4.88 -21.94
C ARG A 128 23.82 -3.96 -22.11
N VAL A 129 23.74 -2.72 -21.66
CA VAL A 129 24.80 -1.71 -21.83
C VAL A 129 25.87 -1.84 -20.73
N LEU A 130 25.49 -2.26 -19.52
CA LEU A 130 26.40 -2.40 -18.37
C LEU A 130 27.64 -3.27 -18.68
N PRO A 131 27.55 -4.43 -19.34
CA PRO A 131 28.71 -5.25 -19.68
C PRO A 131 29.65 -4.55 -20.65
N ALA A 132 29.13 -3.84 -21.65
CA ALA A 132 29.93 -3.12 -22.64
C ALA A 132 30.71 -1.95 -22.02
N VAL A 133 30.07 -1.21 -21.10
CA VAL A 133 30.72 -0.10 -20.36
C VAL A 133 31.74 -0.63 -19.36
N THR A 134 31.46 -1.77 -18.71
CA THR A 134 32.39 -2.40 -17.76
C THR A 134 33.62 -2.97 -18.47
N ALA A 135 33.43 -3.64 -19.61
CA ALA A 135 34.52 -4.15 -20.45
C ALA A 135 35.42 -3.02 -20.96
N ALA A 136 34.83 -1.91 -21.43
CA ALA A 136 35.59 -0.74 -21.89
C ALA A 136 36.41 -0.06 -20.77
N ARG A 137 36.00 -0.17 -19.50
CA ARG A 137 36.78 0.33 -18.36
C ARG A 137 37.95 -0.59 -17.97
N ILE A 138 37.81 -1.91 -18.14
CA ILE A 138 38.85 -2.89 -17.76
C ILE A 138 39.98 -2.95 -18.81
N THR A 139 39.71 -2.59 -20.08
CA THR A 139 40.76 -2.53 -21.11
C THR A 139 41.74 -1.36 -20.93
N ARG A 140 41.46 -0.44 -20.00
CA ARG A 140 42.43 0.59 -19.59
C ARG A 140 43.27 0.04 -18.44
N GLU A 141 44.42 -0.54 -18.82
CA GLU A 141 45.62 -0.84 -18.00
C GLU A 141 45.74 -2.25 -17.37
N PRO A 142 46.56 -3.13 -17.97
CA PRO A 142 47.27 -4.16 -17.23
C PRO A 142 48.78 -3.95 -17.35
N ALA A 143 49.41 -3.38 -16.33
CA ALA A 143 50.84 -3.52 -16.13
C ALA A 143 51.21 -3.54 -14.64
N ARG A 144 51.52 -4.75 -14.17
CA ARG A 144 52.51 -5.10 -13.13
C ARG A 144 52.11 -4.81 -11.67
N HIS A 145 51.91 -5.86 -10.89
CA HIS A 145 53.02 -6.56 -10.24
C HIS A 145 52.55 -7.88 -9.61
N ALA A 146 53.44 -8.86 -9.70
CA ALA A 146 53.35 -10.20 -9.11
C ALA A 146 53.92 -10.20 -7.67
N ASP A 147 53.86 -11.41 -7.08
CA ASP A 147 54.50 -11.89 -5.83
C ASP A 147 53.80 -11.57 -4.50
N GLN A 148 53.61 -12.50 -3.54
CA GLN A 148 54.18 -13.84 -3.31
C GLN A 148 53.36 -14.68 -2.29
N ALA A 149 53.37 -16.00 -2.50
CA ALA A 149 53.20 -17.19 -1.63
C ALA A 149 53.09 -17.05 -0.08
N SER A 150 52.10 -17.66 0.62
CA SER A 150 52.01 -19.07 1.18
C SER A 150 52.27 -19.12 2.72
N PRO A 151 52.16 -20.26 3.44
CA PRO A 151 50.97 -21.08 3.83
C PRO A 151 50.91 -21.36 5.37
N GLY A 152 49.86 -22.02 5.91
CA GLY A 152 49.89 -22.50 7.31
C GLY A 152 48.67 -23.26 7.87
N CYS A 153 48.84 -24.58 8.03
CA CYS A 153 48.33 -25.53 9.04
C CYS A 153 46.88 -25.48 9.65
N GLN A 154 46.18 -26.63 9.51
CA GLN A 154 45.18 -27.20 10.46
C GLN A 154 45.92 -27.90 11.65
N PRO A 155 45.33 -28.77 12.53
CA PRO A 155 43.94 -29.14 12.90
C PRO A 155 43.70 -29.29 14.43
N GLY A 156 42.50 -29.72 14.86
CA GLY A 156 42.22 -30.30 16.20
C GLY A 156 40.76 -30.12 16.62
N GLY A 157 39.91 -31.16 16.63
CA GLY A 157 39.67 -32.11 17.75
C GLY A 157 38.38 -31.67 18.46
N GLY A 158 37.29 -32.44 18.63
CA GLY A 158 37.11 -33.86 18.92
C GLY A 158 36.26 -33.94 20.20
N GLY A 159 35.04 -34.49 20.16
CA GLY A 159 34.25 -34.74 21.39
C GLY A 159 32.73 -34.90 21.20
N PRO A 160 32.13 -36.07 21.53
CA PRO A 160 30.72 -36.40 21.27
C PRO A 160 29.81 -36.42 22.53
N VAL A 161 28.52 -36.78 22.29
CA VAL A 161 27.42 -37.25 23.18
C VAL A 161 26.79 -36.24 24.17
N THR A 162 25.46 -36.16 24.37
CA THR A 162 24.40 -37.20 24.52
C THR A 162 23.00 -36.57 24.34
N PRO A 163 21.95 -37.32 23.93
CA PRO A 163 20.56 -36.84 23.84
C PRO A 163 19.76 -37.15 25.12
N GLY A 164 19.01 -36.18 25.64
CA GLY A 164 18.19 -36.30 26.86
C GLY A 164 16.71 -35.98 26.64
N LEU A 165 15.91 -37.04 26.52
CA LEU A 165 14.56 -37.26 27.05
C LEU A 165 13.55 -36.06 27.17
N ALA A 166 12.49 -36.11 26.37
CA ALA A 166 11.16 -35.52 26.65
C ALA A 166 10.30 -36.50 27.50
N PRO A 167 9.00 -36.27 27.83
CA PRO A 167 8.15 -35.07 27.77
C PRO A 167 7.37 -34.80 29.08
N GLY A 168 7.01 -33.55 29.33
CA GLY A 168 5.98 -33.16 30.31
C GLY A 168 4.86 -32.43 29.57
N ALA A 169 3.89 -33.18 29.04
CA ALA A 169 2.73 -32.64 28.33
C ALA A 169 1.84 -31.87 29.30
N ARG A 170 2.09 -30.55 29.40
CA ARG A 170 1.08 -29.58 29.80
C ARG A 170 0.12 -29.39 28.62
N PRO A 171 -1.16 -29.08 28.85
CA PRO A 171 -2.07 -28.76 27.76
C PRO A 171 -1.51 -27.55 27.03
N GLU A 172 -0.98 -27.80 25.83
CA GLU A 172 -0.47 -26.79 24.90
C GLU A 172 -1.62 -25.78 24.68
N PRO A 173 -1.44 -24.49 25.03
CA PRO A 173 -2.35 -23.48 24.55
C PRO A 173 -2.36 -23.57 23.03
N VAL A 174 -3.53 -23.44 22.41
CA VAL A 174 -3.65 -23.40 20.96
C VAL A 174 -2.85 -22.19 20.48
N GLU A 175 -1.58 -22.40 20.15
CA GLU A 175 -0.70 -21.37 19.62
C GLU A 175 -1.28 -20.98 18.26
N ILE A 176 -1.79 -19.75 18.18
CA ILE A 176 -2.20 -19.18 16.91
C ILE A 176 -0.95 -19.16 16.03
N ASP A 177 -0.98 -19.87 14.91
CA ASP A 177 0.09 -19.83 13.93
C ASP A 177 0.10 -18.44 13.26
N LEU A 178 0.94 -17.55 13.79
CA LEU A 178 1.07 -16.17 13.33
C LEU A 178 1.74 -16.09 11.95
N GLY A 179 2.49 -17.11 11.54
CA GLY A 179 3.29 -17.10 10.31
C GLY A 179 2.46 -16.84 9.04
N PRO A 180 1.45 -17.68 8.76
CA PRO A 180 0.56 -17.49 7.61
C PRO A 180 -0.18 -16.15 7.62
N LEU A 181 -0.58 -15.67 8.81
CA LEU A 181 -1.30 -14.40 8.96
C LEU A 181 -0.41 -13.19 8.63
N VAL A 182 0.85 -13.20 9.10
CA VAL A 182 1.85 -12.19 8.75
C VAL A 182 2.09 -12.19 7.24
N LEU A 183 2.25 -13.36 6.62
CA LEU A 183 2.48 -13.47 5.18
C LEU A 183 1.27 -12.99 4.36
N ALA A 184 0.06 -13.37 4.75
CA ALA A 184 -1.17 -12.90 4.12
C ALA A 184 -1.27 -11.36 4.22
N ARG A 185 -0.98 -10.80 5.39
CA ARG A 185 -1.04 -9.35 5.58
C ARG A 185 0.00 -8.60 4.74
N LEU A 186 1.21 -9.14 4.63
CA LEU A 186 2.26 -8.56 3.78
C LEU A 186 1.95 -8.76 2.28
N ALA A 187 1.21 -9.79 1.90
CA ALA A 187 0.75 -10.01 0.52
C ALA A 187 -0.34 -9.01 0.13
N ASP A 188 -1.25 -8.70 1.05
CA ASP A 188 -2.32 -7.70 0.86
C ASP A 188 -1.81 -6.25 0.95
N TRP A 189 -0.56 -6.06 1.37
CA TRP A 189 0.06 -4.73 1.47
C TRP A 189 0.32 -4.19 0.06
N SER A 190 -0.49 -3.22 -0.35
CA SER A 190 -0.50 -2.65 -1.70
C SER A 190 0.17 -1.27 -1.80
N GLU A 191 0.75 -0.77 -0.71
CA GLU A 191 1.41 0.53 -0.72
C GLU A 191 2.79 0.47 -1.39
N ALA A 192 3.25 1.61 -1.91
CA ALA A 192 4.54 1.74 -2.57
C ALA A 192 5.74 1.61 -1.62
N THR A 193 5.50 1.64 -0.31
CA THR A 193 6.50 1.57 0.76
C THR A 193 6.40 0.26 1.53
N ASP A 194 7.54 -0.19 2.09
CA ASP A 194 7.57 -1.34 2.99
C ASP A 194 6.63 -1.14 4.18
N CYS A 195 6.01 -2.22 4.66
CA CYS A 195 5.06 -2.18 5.77
C CYS A 195 5.80 -1.91 7.09
N THR A 196 5.31 -0.99 7.92
CA THR A 196 5.91 -0.71 9.22
C THR A 196 5.55 -1.78 10.25
N LEU A 197 6.49 -2.14 11.13
CA LEU A 197 6.24 -3.14 12.18
C LEU A 197 5.07 -2.78 13.12
N PRO A 198 4.87 -1.51 13.56
CA PRO A 198 3.71 -1.16 14.37
C PRO A 198 2.37 -1.39 13.65
N GLU A 199 2.27 -1.08 12.37
CA GLU A 199 1.04 -1.28 11.60
C GLU A 199 0.75 -2.76 11.39
N LEU A 200 1.79 -3.54 11.09
CA LEU A 200 1.69 -4.98 10.98
C LEU A 200 1.19 -5.59 12.30
N TYR A 201 1.77 -5.20 13.43
CA TYR A 201 1.33 -5.67 14.76
C TYR A 201 -0.11 -5.26 15.08
N ARG A 202 -0.50 -4.01 14.83
CA ARG A 202 -1.87 -3.52 15.06
C ARG A 202 -2.89 -4.32 14.26
N SER A 203 -2.57 -4.70 13.02
CA SER A 203 -3.48 -5.53 12.20
C SER A 203 -3.71 -6.93 12.77
N LEU A 204 -2.72 -7.48 13.48
CA LEU A 204 -2.80 -8.79 14.13
C LEU A 204 -3.36 -8.71 15.56
N SER A 205 -3.39 -7.53 16.16
CA SER A 205 -3.95 -7.30 17.51
C SER A 205 -5.47 -7.45 17.58
N VAL A 206 -6.15 -7.59 16.43
CA VAL A 206 -7.59 -7.87 16.32
C VAL A 206 -7.90 -9.35 16.58
N LEU A 207 -6.88 -10.22 16.60
CA LEU A 207 -7.04 -11.65 16.90
C LEU A 207 -7.39 -11.87 18.38
N ASP A 208 -8.09 -12.96 18.67
CA ASP A 208 -8.39 -13.41 20.04
C ASP A 208 -7.78 -14.80 20.28
N PRO A 209 -6.77 -14.93 21.16
CA PRO A 209 -6.09 -13.85 21.91
C PRO A 209 -5.15 -13.00 21.04
N ALA A 210 -5.01 -11.72 21.40
CA ALA A 210 -4.08 -10.81 20.73
C ALA A 210 -2.62 -11.28 20.96
N PRO A 211 -1.78 -11.31 19.90
CA PRO A 211 -0.39 -11.71 20.04
C PRO A 211 0.36 -10.74 20.93
N THR A 212 1.28 -11.25 21.75
CA THR A 212 2.21 -10.38 22.47
C THR A 212 3.29 -9.85 21.52
N ILE A 213 3.90 -8.71 21.84
CA ILE A 213 5.02 -8.15 21.07
C ILE A 213 6.17 -9.17 20.95
N GLY A 214 6.43 -9.95 22.01
CA GLY A 214 7.43 -11.01 22.01
C GLY A 214 7.12 -12.10 20.97
N ALA A 215 5.92 -12.67 21.01
CA ALA A 215 5.48 -13.69 20.07
C ALA A 215 5.48 -13.19 18.61
N PHE A 216 5.09 -11.94 18.40
CA PHE A 216 5.17 -11.29 17.10
C PHE A 216 6.63 -11.20 16.60
N HIS A 217 7.57 -10.74 17.43
CA HIS A 217 8.98 -10.67 17.06
C HIS A 217 9.60 -12.06 16.81
N ASP A 218 9.22 -13.07 17.59
CA ASP A 218 9.69 -14.45 17.40
C ASP A 218 9.21 -15.03 16.06
N CYS A 219 7.95 -14.76 15.70
CA CYS A 219 7.40 -15.09 14.38
C CYS A 219 8.19 -14.42 13.24
N LEU A 220 8.47 -13.11 13.34
CA LEU A 220 9.25 -12.39 12.32
C LEU A 220 10.67 -12.95 12.18
N ARG A 221 11.35 -13.30 13.28
CA ARG A 221 12.68 -13.92 13.22
C ARG A 221 12.62 -15.26 12.49
N THR A 222 11.60 -16.07 12.76
CA THR A 222 11.40 -17.36 12.10
C THR A 222 11.15 -17.20 10.61
N LEU A 223 10.26 -16.29 10.20
CA LEU A 223 9.98 -15.99 8.79
C LEU A 223 11.19 -15.40 8.06
N PHE A 224 11.97 -14.55 8.73
CA PHE A 224 13.20 -13.98 8.17
C PHE A 224 14.28 -15.05 7.98
N ALA A 225 14.47 -15.93 8.98
CA ALA A 225 15.41 -17.05 8.90
C ALA A 225 15.01 -18.05 7.79
N ALA A 226 13.70 -18.27 7.59
CA ALA A 226 13.17 -19.04 6.46
C ALA A 226 13.30 -18.32 5.10
N GLY A 227 13.67 -17.04 5.10
CA GLY A 227 13.78 -16.23 3.90
C GLY A 227 12.45 -15.90 3.23
N ALA A 228 11.33 -15.99 3.96
CA ALA A 228 10.00 -15.65 3.46
C ALA A 228 9.76 -14.13 3.43
N ILE A 229 10.39 -13.40 4.36
CA ILE A 229 10.29 -11.94 4.47
C ILE A 229 11.67 -11.28 4.41
N SER A 230 11.68 -10.00 4.04
CA SER A 230 12.80 -9.09 4.17
C SER A 230 12.53 -8.12 5.32
N LEU A 231 13.58 -7.79 6.08
CA LEU A 231 13.53 -6.85 7.19
C LEU A 231 14.56 -5.73 6.95
N PRO A 232 14.21 -4.69 6.17
CA PRO A 232 15.11 -3.57 5.91
C PRO A 232 15.58 -2.89 7.20
N ALA A 233 16.87 -2.56 7.25
CA ALA A 233 17.42 -1.79 8.35
C ALA A 233 16.90 -0.35 8.31
N TRP A 234 16.57 0.20 9.48
CA TRP A 234 16.25 1.61 9.66
C TRP A 234 17.50 2.46 9.35
N THR A 235 17.37 3.35 8.37
CA THR A 235 18.46 4.23 7.91
C THR A 235 18.39 5.65 8.49
N GLY A 236 17.34 5.98 9.25
CA GLY A 236 17.19 7.28 9.88
C GLY A 236 17.94 7.38 11.21
N PRO A 237 18.01 8.58 11.82
CA PRO A 237 18.52 8.73 13.16
C PRO A 237 17.57 8.06 14.18
N LEU A 238 18.14 7.47 15.24
CA LEU A 238 17.39 6.78 16.31
C LEU A 238 16.31 7.65 16.96
N TYR A 239 16.59 8.94 17.14
CA TYR A 239 15.66 9.88 17.76
C TYR A 239 14.44 10.23 16.88
N ALA A 240 14.50 9.94 15.58
CA ALA A 240 13.39 10.18 14.65
C ALA A 240 12.53 8.92 14.41
N MET A 241 12.85 7.81 15.07
CA MET A 241 12.14 6.55 14.93
C MET A 241 10.77 6.64 15.63
N PRO A 242 9.65 6.49 14.90
CA PRO A 242 8.34 6.45 15.52
C PRO A 242 8.16 5.12 16.27
N GLU A 243 7.61 5.17 17.48
CA GLU A 243 7.26 3.97 18.27
C GLU A 243 8.39 2.91 18.35
N PRO A 244 9.56 3.23 18.92
CA PRO A 244 10.74 2.36 18.90
C PRO A 244 10.55 1.01 19.61
N ALA A 245 9.49 0.85 20.40
CA ALA A 245 9.16 -0.41 21.09
C ALA A 245 8.85 -1.57 20.12
N PHE A 246 8.41 -1.29 18.89
CA PHE A 246 8.16 -2.31 17.85
C PHE A 246 9.36 -2.58 16.96
N ALA A 247 10.41 -1.77 17.07
CA ALA A 247 11.63 -2.00 16.33
C ALA A 247 12.32 -3.26 16.88
N MET A 248 12.87 -4.07 15.98
CA MET A 248 13.55 -5.31 16.38
C MET A 248 15.00 -5.32 15.93
N MET A 249 15.88 -5.95 16.73
CA MET A 249 17.25 -6.17 16.32
C MET A 249 17.32 -7.29 15.28
N ASN A 250 17.97 -7.02 14.15
CA ASN A 250 18.28 -8.00 13.12
C ASN A 250 19.78 -7.94 12.81
N GLY A 251 20.54 -8.90 13.36
CA GLY A 251 22.00 -8.88 13.34
C GLY A 251 22.55 -7.65 14.07
N HIS A 252 23.25 -6.77 13.34
CA HIS A 252 23.81 -5.53 13.87
C HIS A 252 22.94 -4.29 13.60
N GLY A 253 21.81 -4.46 12.91
CA GLY A 253 20.89 -3.37 12.55
C GLY A 253 19.60 -3.40 13.36
N ILE A 254 18.90 -2.27 13.35
CA ILE A 254 17.53 -2.17 13.85
C ILE A 254 16.61 -2.25 12.63
N ALA A 255 15.70 -3.21 12.59
CA ALA A 255 14.67 -3.32 11.58
C ALA A 255 13.39 -2.66 12.09
N TYR A 256 12.78 -1.87 11.21
CA TYR A 256 11.50 -1.17 11.47
C TYR A 256 10.44 -1.45 10.40
N TYR A 257 10.85 -2.08 9.30
CA TYR A 257 10.01 -2.38 8.16
C TYR A 257 10.04 -3.89 7.87
N ALA A 258 8.97 -4.38 7.27
CA ALA A 258 8.86 -5.75 6.76
C ALA A 258 8.23 -5.75 5.37
N SER A 259 8.75 -6.62 4.50
CA SER A 259 8.18 -6.86 3.17
C SER A 259 8.32 -8.32 2.76
N LEU A 260 7.48 -8.78 1.85
CA LEU A 260 7.63 -10.11 1.27
C LEU A 260 8.91 -10.19 0.46
N ARG A 261 9.67 -11.27 0.65
CA ARG A 261 10.80 -11.54 -0.22
C ARG A 261 10.26 -12.09 -1.53
N GLN A 262 10.35 -11.31 -2.61
CA GLN A 262 10.01 -11.82 -3.94
C GLN A 262 10.87 -13.06 -4.24
N ALA A 263 10.21 -14.19 -4.49
CA ALA A 263 10.88 -15.43 -4.83
C ALA A 263 11.57 -15.27 -6.19
N GLY A 264 12.84 -14.85 -6.16
CA GLY A 264 13.73 -14.85 -7.32
C GLY A 264 14.46 -13.54 -7.56
N VAL A 265 15.56 -13.30 -6.83
CA VAL A 265 16.93 -13.25 -7.36
C VAL A 265 17.88 -13.50 -6.18
N ARG A 266 18.40 -14.72 -6.05
CA ARG A 266 19.67 -14.93 -5.35
C ARG A 266 20.78 -14.64 -6.35
N PRO A 267 21.67 -13.64 -6.14
CA PRO A 267 22.95 -13.64 -6.82
C PRO A 267 23.81 -14.72 -6.16
N GLU A 268 23.61 -15.98 -6.54
CA GLU A 268 24.54 -17.05 -6.19
C GLU A 268 25.79 -16.91 -7.06
N PHE A 269 26.89 -16.58 -6.40
CA PHE A 269 28.24 -16.82 -6.89
C PHE A 269 28.45 -18.33 -7.12
N ALA A 270 27.94 -18.85 -8.24
CA ALA A 270 28.26 -20.20 -8.72
C ALA A 270 29.59 -20.14 -9.50
N ARG A 271 30.71 -20.12 -8.76
CA ARG A 271 32.04 -20.39 -9.30
C ARG A 271 32.29 -21.91 -9.31
N ALA A 272 32.71 -22.38 -10.48
CA ALA A 272 33.43 -23.63 -10.76
C ALA A 272 32.67 -24.96 -10.70
N ALA A 273 32.24 -25.43 -11.88
CA ALA A 273 32.50 -26.80 -12.34
C ALA A 273 32.31 -26.89 -13.86
N ARG A 274 33.39 -26.70 -14.64
CA ARG A 274 33.61 -27.41 -15.91
C ARG A 274 35.11 -27.62 -16.10
N GLY A 275 35.56 -28.78 -15.66
CA GLY A 275 36.61 -29.51 -16.38
C GLY A 275 36.01 -30.18 -17.63
N THR A 276 36.94 -30.72 -18.43
CA THR A 276 36.75 -31.55 -19.63
C THR A 276 36.43 -30.79 -20.93
N LEU A 277 37.49 -30.35 -21.62
CA LEU A 277 38.10 -31.07 -22.75
C LEU A 277 39.50 -30.51 -23.04
#